data_AF-A0A376Y165-F1
#
_entry.id   AF-A0A376Y165-F1
#
_cell.length_a   1.000
_cell.length_b   1.000
_cell.length_c   1.000
_cell.angle_alpha   90.00
_cell.angle_beta   90.00
_cell.angle_gamma   90.00
#
_symmetry.space_group_name_H-M   'P 1'
#
loop_
_entity.id
_entity.type
_entity.pdbx_description
1 polymer ?
#
loop_
_entity_poly.entity_id
_entity_poly.type
_entity_poly.pdbx_seq_one_letter_code
_entity_poly.pdbx_strand_id
1 'polypeptide(L)'
;MGLFDEVVGAFLKGDAGKYQAILSWVEEQGGIQVLLEKLQSGGLGAILSTWLSNQQGNQSVSGEQLESALGTNAVSDLGQKLGVGYQYSFQFTGRTIAEDY
;
A
#
# COMPACT_ATOMS: atom_id res chain seq x y z
N MET A 1 -8.01 -20.87 13.33
CA MET A 1 -6.83 -19.99 13.42
C MET A 1 -7.36 -18.57 13.31
N GLY A 2 -7.22 -17.77 14.37
CA GLY A 2 -7.91 -16.49 14.48
C GLY A 2 -7.25 -15.42 13.62
N LEU A 3 -8.05 -14.52 13.06
CA LEU A 3 -7.57 -13.32 12.34
C LEU A 3 -6.59 -12.49 13.20
N PHE A 4 -6.68 -12.62 14.53
CA PHE A 4 -5.74 -12.03 15.47
C PHE A 4 -4.33 -12.63 15.38
N ASP A 5 -4.22 -13.93 15.14
CA ASP A 5 -2.93 -14.63 14.93
C ASP A 5 -2.33 -14.30 13.56
N GLU A 6 -3.18 -14.03 12.57
CA GLU A 6 -2.76 -13.54 11.24
C GLU A 6 -2.23 -12.10 11.32
N VAL A 7 -2.92 -11.23 12.06
CA VAL A 7 -2.47 -9.84 12.29
C VAL A 7 -1.21 -9.79 13.15
N VAL A 8 -1.10 -10.63 14.18
CA VAL A 8 0.13 -10.75 15.00
C VAL A 8 1.27 -11.34 14.17
N GLY A 9 1.01 -12.34 13.33
CA GLY A 9 1.98 -12.90 12.40
C GLY A 9 2.48 -11.89 11.37
N ALA A 10 1.61 -11.03 10.84
CA ALA A 10 1.97 -9.91 9.98
C ALA A 10 2.78 -8.86 10.77
N PHE A 11 2.32 -8.47 11.96
CA PHE A 11 3.01 -7.53 12.84
C PHE A 11 4.44 -7.98 13.17
N LEU A 12 4.63 -9.26 13.50
CA LEU A 12 5.93 -9.89 13.76
C LEU A 12 6.78 -10.06 12.49
N LYS A 13 6.16 -10.12 11.31
CA LYS A 13 6.85 -10.08 10.00
C LYS A 13 7.26 -8.68 9.54
N GLY A 14 6.96 -7.62 10.31
CA GLY A 14 7.31 -6.23 9.96
C GLY A 14 6.20 -5.45 9.26
N ASP A 15 5.01 -6.04 9.11
CA ASP A 15 3.89 -5.41 8.44
C ASP A 15 3.16 -4.34 9.27
N ALA A 16 3.48 -4.20 10.56
CA ALA A 16 2.93 -3.14 11.41
C ALA A 16 3.18 -1.73 10.86
N GLY A 17 4.40 -1.51 10.33
CA GLY A 17 4.81 -0.23 9.76
C GLY A 17 4.02 0.14 8.50
N LYS A 18 3.52 -0.86 7.74
CA LYS A 18 2.78 -0.60 6.51
C LYS A 18 1.44 0.07 6.78
N TYR A 19 0.77 -0.29 7.89
CA TYR A 19 -0.49 0.36 8.28
C TYR A 19 -0.26 1.82 8.67
N GLN A 20 0.80 2.10 9.44
CA GLN A 20 1.19 3.46 9.78
C GLN A 20 1.52 4.28 8.52
N ALA A 21 2.26 3.68 7.58
CA ALA A 21 2.66 4.32 6.34
C ALA A 21 1.46 4.63 5.43
N ILE A 22 0.47 3.73 5.36
CA ILE A 22 -0.80 3.97 4.65
C ILE A 22 -1.58 5.10 5.32
N LEU A 23 -1.68 5.12 6.65
CA LEU A 23 -2.40 6.20 7.35
C LEU A 23 -1.74 7.56 7.10
N SER A 24 -0.41 7.65 7.21
CA SER A 24 0.32 8.88 6.88
C SER A 24 0.18 9.26 5.41
N TRP A 25 0.16 8.29 4.49
CA TRP A 25 -0.15 8.55 3.08
C TRP A 25 -1.53 9.16 2.89
N VAL A 26 -2.56 8.59 3.53
CA VAL A 26 -3.93 9.09 3.43
C VAL A 26 -3.99 10.54 3.92
N GLU A 27 -3.34 10.85 5.04
CA GLU A 27 -3.24 12.22 5.55
C GLU A 27 -2.54 13.16 4.57
N GLU A 28 -1.42 12.75 3.98
CA GLU A 28 -0.68 13.52 2.97
C GLU A 28 -1.49 13.80 1.69
N GLN A 29 -2.41 12.90 1.32
CA GLN A 29 -3.32 13.10 0.19
C GLN A 29 -4.47 14.08 0.49
N GLY A 30 -4.55 14.62 1.71
CA GLY A 30 -5.64 15.49 2.17
C GLY A 30 -6.73 14.75 2.95
N GLY A 31 -6.46 13.52 3.39
CA GLY A 31 -7.38 12.68 4.14
C GLY A 31 -8.22 11.75 3.27
N ILE A 32 -8.97 10.85 3.93
CA ILE A 32 -9.76 9.83 3.25
C ILE A 32 -10.87 10.41 2.37
N GLN A 33 -11.44 11.56 2.75
CA GLN A 33 -12.51 12.22 2.00
C GLN A 33 -12.06 12.62 0.58
N VAL A 34 -10.85 13.15 0.45
CA VAL A 34 -10.27 13.53 -0.85
C VAL A 34 -10.04 12.30 -1.73
N LEU A 35 -9.60 11.18 -1.14
CA LEU A 35 -9.42 9.93 -1.88
C LEU A 35 -10.75 9.37 -2.39
N LEU A 36 -11.80 9.42 -1.56
CA LEU A 36 -13.15 8.99 -1.97
C LEU A 36 -13.66 9.84 -3.14
N GLU A 37 -13.48 11.16 -3.08
CA GLU A 37 -13.86 12.08 -4.16
C GLU A 37 -13.06 11.82 -5.45
N LYS A 38 -11.76 11.54 -5.36
CA LYS A 38 -10.92 11.17 -6.50
C LYS A 38 -11.37 9.85 -7.13
N LEU A 39 -11.65 8.82 -6.33
CA LEU A 39 -12.17 7.54 -6.80
C LEU A 39 -13.52 7.70 -7.50
N GLN A 40 -14.42 8.49 -6.91
CA GLN A 40 -15.71 8.78 -7.50
C GLN A 40 -15.60 9.57 -8.81
N SER A 41 -14.75 10.60 -8.83
CA SER A 41 -14.50 11.43 -10.02
C SER A 41 -13.77 10.67 -11.13
N GLY A 42 -12.93 9.70 -10.77
CA GLY A 42 -12.24 8.78 -11.68
C GLY A 42 -13.11 7.65 -12.23
N GLY A 43 -14.43 7.67 -11.99
CA GLY A 43 -15.37 6.68 -12.51
C GLY A 43 -15.42 5.37 -11.71
N LEU A 44 -14.72 5.27 -10.58
CA LEU A 44 -14.72 4.09 -9.71
C LEU A 44 -15.81 4.14 -8.62
N GLY A 45 -16.76 5.06 -8.71
CA GLY A 45 -17.85 5.21 -7.74
C GLY A 45 -18.68 3.94 -7.53
N ALA A 46 -18.90 3.14 -8.59
CA ALA A 46 -19.61 1.86 -8.48
C ALA A 46 -18.82 0.84 -7.64
N ILE A 47 -17.52 0.71 -7.88
CA ILE A 47 -16.62 -0.15 -7.10
C ILE A 47 -16.55 0.34 -5.66
N LEU A 48 -16.40 1.66 -5.46
CA LEU A 48 -16.38 2.27 -4.14
C LEU A 48 -17.67 1.97 -3.35
N SER A 49 -18.81 1.99 -4.03
CA SER A 49 -20.10 1.65 -3.41
C SER A 49 -20.12 0.20 -2.92
N THR A 50 -19.43 -0.72 -3.61
CA THR A 50 -19.29 -2.10 -3.13
C THR A 50 -18.44 -2.19 -1.86
N TRP A 51 -17.40 -1.36 -1.74
CA TRP A 51 -16.52 -1.34 -0.56
C TRP A 51 -17.18 -0.69 0.66
N LEU A 52 -18.09 0.27 0.44
CA LEU A 52 -18.89 0.91 1.50
C LEU A 52 -20.12 0.08 1.89
N SER A 53 -20.48 -0.92 1.09
CA SER A 53 -21.65 -1.76 1.34
C SER A 53 -21.28 -2.97 2.18
N ASN A 54 -22.06 -3.24 3.23
CA ASN A 54 -21.94 -4.47 4.00
C ASN A 54 -22.69 -5.66 3.35
N GLN A 55 -23.31 -5.44 2.19
CA GLN A 55 -24.20 -6.39 1.52
C GLN A 55 -23.57 -6.99 0.25
N GLN A 56 -22.53 -6.35 -0.28
CA GLN A 56 -21.86 -6.74 -1.52
C GLN A 56 -20.41 -7.12 -1.22
N GLY A 57 -19.87 -8.09 -1.96
CA GLY A 57 -18.45 -8.39 -1.89
C GLY A 57 -17.63 -7.26 -2.52
N ASN A 58 -16.46 -6.96 -1.95
CA ASN A 58 -15.57 -5.93 -2.48
C ASN A 58 -15.17 -6.27 -3.92
N GLN A 59 -15.54 -5.42 -4.87
CA GLN A 59 -15.09 -5.59 -6.25
C GLN A 59 -13.59 -5.32 -6.34
N SER A 60 -12.91 -6.17 -7.12
CA SER A 60 -11.50 -5.97 -7.47
C SER A 60 -11.34 -4.73 -8.34
N VAL A 61 -10.22 -4.01 -8.13
CA VAL A 61 -9.79 -2.87 -8.94
C VAL A 61 -8.38 -3.13 -9.45
N SER A 62 -8.08 -2.74 -10.69
CA SER A 62 -6.73 -2.86 -11.26
C SER A 62 -5.85 -1.66 -10.88
N GLY A 63 -4.52 -1.82 -11.01
CA GLY A 63 -3.57 -0.74 -10.75
C GLY A 63 -3.79 0.45 -11.70
N GLU A 64 -4.07 0.17 -12.97
CA GLU A 64 -4.32 1.19 -13.99
C GLU A 64 -5.60 1.99 -13.72
N GLN A 65 -6.63 1.33 -13.17
CA GLN A 65 -7.86 1.99 -12.73
C GLN A 65 -7.60 2.93 -11.55
N LEU A 66 -6.81 2.48 -10.57
CA LEU A 66 -6.40 3.32 -9.44
C LEU A 66 -5.53 4.49 -9.88
N GLU A 67 -4.58 4.29 -10.79
CA GLU A 67 -3.75 5.37 -11.34
C GLU A 67 -4.59 6.38 -12.12
N SER A 68 -5.59 5.92 -12.87
CA SER A 68 -6.51 6.80 -13.60
C SER A 68 -7.35 7.67 -12.67
N ALA A 69 -7.73 7.16 -11.49
CA ALA A 69 -8.58 7.86 -10.54
C ALA A 69 -7.80 8.72 -9.52
N LEU A 70 -6.72 8.18 -8.94
CA LEU A 70 -5.92 8.82 -7.90
C LEU A 70 -4.74 9.62 -8.45
N GLY A 71 -4.32 9.31 -9.69
CA GLY A 71 -3.14 9.85 -10.33
C GLY A 71 -1.89 8.98 -10.08
N THR A 72 -1.03 8.88 -11.07
CA THR A 72 0.23 8.11 -11.02
C THR A 72 1.11 8.48 -9.83
N ASN A 73 1.18 9.78 -9.48
CA ASN A 73 1.98 10.24 -8.33
C ASN A 73 1.46 9.66 -7.01
N ALA A 74 0.15 9.72 -6.76
CA ALA A 74 -0.43 9.24 -5.51
C ALA A 74 -0.26 7.71 -5.36
N VAL A 75 -0.42 6.97 -6.45
CA VAL A 75 -0.20 5.51 -6.48
C VAL A 75 1.27 5.16 -6.31
N SER A 76 2.19 5.93 -6.91
CA SER A 76 3.64 5.78 -6.74
C SER A 76 4.05 6.02 -5.29
N ASP A 77 3.57 7.10 -4.66
CA ASP A 77 3.83 7.44 -3.26
C ASP A 77 3.32 6.34 -2.31
N LEU A 78 2.13 5.80 -2.60
CA LEU A 78 1.58 4.67 -1.84
C LEU A 78 2.47 3.43 -2.00
N GLY A 79 2.93 3.12 -3.22
CA GLY A 79 3.85 2.02 -3.49
C GLY A 79 5.17 2.16 -2.74
N GLN A 80 5.72 3.38 -2.67
CA GLN A 80 6.93 3.66 -1.88
C GLN A 80 6.70 3.42 -0.39
N LYS A 81 5.58 3.89 0.16
CA LYS A 81 5.22 3.74 1.58
C LYS A 81 4.91 2.31 1.99
N LEU A 82 4.34 1.52 1.08
CA LEU A 82 4.09 0.10 1.27
C LEU A 82 5.36 -0.76 1.15
N GLY A 83 6.53 -0.16 0.89
CA GLY A 83 7.78 -0.91 0.71
C GLY A 83 7.83 -1.70 -0.59
N VAL A 84 6.88 -1.46 -1.51
CA VAL A 84 6.95 -1.92 -2.91
C VAL A 84 7.82 -0.98 -3.75
N GLY A 85 8.19 0.18 -3.19
CA GLY A 85 9.22 1.07 -3.71
C GLY A 85 10.60 0.44 -3.56
N TYR A 86 11.02 -0.23 -4.64
CA TYR A 86 12.35 -0.80 -4.84
C TYR A 86 12.78 -1.77 -3.74
N GLN A 87 12.63 -3.05 -4.07
CA GLN A 87 13.54 -4.10 -3.66
C GLN A 87 14.98 -3.69 -4.04
N TYR A 88 15.59 -2.76 -3.31
CA TYR A 88 17.02 -2.56 -3.32
C TYR A 88 17.61 -3.76 -2.60
N SER A 89 17.88 -4.77 -3.42
CA SER A 89 18.91 -5.76 -3.21
C SER A 89 20.21 -5.07 -2.83
N PHE A 90 20.43 -4.82 -1.54
CA PHE A 90 21.79 -4.66 -1.02
C PHE A 90 22.35 -6.05 -0.74
N GLN A 91 22.61 -6.82 -1.81
CA GLN A 91 23.69 -7.81 -1.78
C GLN A 91 25.02 -7.05 -1.83
N PHE A 92 25.40 -6.45 -0.70
CA PHE A 92 26.76 -6.00 -0.48
C PHE A 92 27.17 -6.40 0.94
N THR A 93 27.56 -7.66 1.08
CA THR A 93 28.75 -7.96 1.86
C THR A 93 29.68 -8.79 0.98
N GLY A 94 30.22 -8.10 -0.03
CA GLY A 94 31.56 -8.43 -0.49
C GLY A 94 32.53 -7.98 0.61
N ARG A 95 32.89 -8.89 1.51
CA ARG A 95 34.11 -8.71 2.32
C ARG A 95 35.21 -9.53 1.66
N THR A 96 35.70 -9.05 0.53
CA THR A 96 37.07 -9.32 0.10
C THR A 96 37.93 -8.22 0.68
N ILE A 97 38.61 -8.53 1.78
CA ILE A 97 39.92 -8.00 2.16
C ILE A 97 40.61 -9.19 2.81
N ALA A 98 41.51 -9.83 2.06
CA ALA A 98 42.96 -9.64 2.19
C ALA A 98 43.42 -10.32 3.49
N GLU A 99 44.04 -11.50 3.38
CA GLU A 99 45.51 -11.58 3.50
C GLU A 99 45.95 -10.99 4.85
N ASP A 100 45.81 -11.79 5.90
CA ASP A 100 46.71 -11.70 7.04
C ASP A 100 47.43 -13.05 7.16
N TYR A 101 48.73 -12.95 6.91
CA TYR A 101 49.86 -13.86 7.17
C TYR A 101 49.64 -15.13 8.00
#